data_AF-A0A831JVQ3-F1
#
_entry.id   AF-A0A831JVQ3-F1
#
_cell.length_a   1.000
_cell.length_b   1.000
_cell.length_c   1.000
_cell.angle_alpha   90.00
_cell.angle_beta   90.00
_cell.angle_gamma   90.00
#
_symmetry.space_group_name_H-M   'P 1'
#
loop_
_entity.id
_entity.type
_entity.pdbx_description
1 polymer ?
#
loop_
_entity_poly.entity_id
_entity_poly.type
_entity_poly.pdbx_seq_one_letter_code
_entity_poly.pdbx_strand_id
1 'polypeptide(L)'
;MAVFRVEKTKDYTVMANHHLRNTEISLKAKGLLSLMLSLPDNWDYTTKGLSCICKDGIDSINATIKELETSGYLIRRRIRNDKGQLTTTEYTIFEKPQKLDTTDVPPKRENPILDNPMLEKPILETPIVEKPKQGEPILGNPHQLSTNTLITDLLNKEGLSIHPSNPYPSSTEPKKKMGYDEIGCNSANEVKELVLKNIEYEYIKHDHNCDQLNEIVDLMVETLCSTKDVINVSGDDYPAQLVKEKLLRINSLHIGYVFECLKKTTTYIRNIKRYLLATLFNAPSTIDNYYSALVKHDFYGAD
;
A
#
# COMPACT_ATOMS: atom_id res chain seq x y z
N MET A 1 -19.22 42.64 34.22
CA MET A 1 -20.14 41.66 33.60
C MET A 1 -19.95 41.72 32.09
N ALA A 2 -19.51 40.63 31.47
CA ALA A 2 -19.45 40.55 30.01
C ALA A 2 -20.83 40.16 29.48
N VAL A 3 -21.39 40.96 28.55
CA VAL A 3 -22.64 40.63 27.87
C VAL A 3 -22.27 39.87 26.60
N PHE A 4 -22.60 38.57 26.55
CA PHE A 4 -22.40 37.76 25.36
C PHE A 4 -23.62 37.94 24.44
N ARG A 5 -23.44 38.58 23.29
CA ARG A 5 -24.48 38.70 22.26
C ARG A 5 -24.10 37.81 21.08
N VAL A 6 -25.05 36.99 20.65
CA VAL A 6 -24.92 36.15 19.45
C VAL A 6 -25.88 36.68 18.39
N GLU A 7 -25.34 37.23 17.32
CA GLU A 7 -26.12 37.54 16.13
C GLU A 7 -26.30 36.24 15.34
N LYS A 8 -27.53 35.72 15.29
CA LYS A 8 -27.83 34.48 14.56
C LYS A 8 -28.20 34.83 13.11
N THR A 9 -27.46 34.24 12.17
CA THR A 9 -27.82 34.23 10.73
C THR A 9 -28.87 33.14 10.47
N LYS A 10 -29.40 33.07 9.23
CA LYS A 10 -30.41 32.07 8.84
C LYS A 10 -29.82 30.67 8.61
N ASP A 11 -28.50 30.53 8.52
CA ASP A 11 -27.80 29.28 8.23
C ASP A 11 -27.27 28.63 9.51
N TYR A 12 -28.19 28.12 10.35
CA TYR A 12 -27.86 27.49 11.62
C TYR A 12 -28.31 26.03 11.65
N THR A 13 -27.51 25.18 12.32
CA THR A 13 -27.89 23.79 12.59
C THR A 13 -28.67 23.70 13.90
N VAL A 14 -29.86 23.11 13.83
CA VAL A 14 -30.63 22.71 15.02
C VAL A 14 -30.30 21.24 15.30
N MET A 15 -29.70 20.97 16.45
CA MET A 15 -29.36 19.62 16.89
C MET A 15 -29.75 19.44 18.36
N ALA A 16 -30.00 18.20 18.77
CA ALA A 16 -30.29 17.90 20.16
C ALA A 16 -29.08 18.19 21.07
N ASN A 17 -29.31 18.67 22.28
CA ASN A 17 -28.23 19.07 23.21
C ASN A 17 -27.54 17.90 23.94
N HIS A 18 -27.83 16.66 23.55
CA HIS A 18 -27.42 15.47 24.31
C HIS A 18 -25.90 15.30 24.38
N HIS A 19 -25.22 15.29 23.23
CA HIS A 19 -23.76 15.20 23.16
C HIS A 19 -23.07 16.46 23.67
N LEU A 20 -23.63 17.65 23.43
CA LEU A 20 -23.07 18.91 23.92
C LEU A 20 -22.97 18.95 25.46
N ARG A 21 -23.94 18.33 26.14
CA ARG A 21 -24.00 18.26 27.61
C ARG A 21 -23.28 17.05 28.21
N ASN A 22 -22.83 16.08 27.40
CA ASN A 22 -22.13 14.90 27.90
C ASN A 22 -20.71 15.30 28.40
N THR A 23 -20.37 14.97 29.65
CA THR A 23 -19.07 15.26 30.26
C THR A 23 -17.99 14.23 29.94
N GLU A 24 -18.39 13.04 29.48
CA GLU A 24 -17.50 11.91 29.20
C GLU A 24 -16.76 12.03 27.87
N ILE A 25 -17.22 12.92 26.98
CA ILE A 25 -16.60 13.15 25.67
C ILE A 25 -15.89 14.51 25.60
N SER A 26 -14.76 14.51 24.90
CA SER A 26 -13.91 15.67 24.70
C SER A 26 -14.63 16.76 23.90
N LEU A 27 -14.19 18.02 24.07
CA LEU A 27 -14.69 19.14 23.25
C LEU A 27 -14.46 18.92 21.75
N LYS A 28 -13.38 18.22 21.39
CA LYS A 28 -13.10 17.83 20.00
C LYS A 28 -14.13 16.83 19.49
N ALA A 29 -14.48 15.81 20.30
CA ALA A 29 -15.54 14.87 19.98
C ALA A 29 -16.91 15.54 19.86
N LYS A 30 -17.25 16.46 20.76
CA LYS A 30 -18.48 17.28 20.67
C LYS A 30 -18.53 18.08 19.37
N GLY A 31 -17.44 18.76 19.03
CA GLY A 31 -17.34 19.55 17.82
C GLY A 31 -17.48 18.70 16.56
N LEU A 32 -16.75 17.59 16.49
CA LEU A 32 -16.79 16.68 15.34
C LEU A 32 -18.17 16.04 15.16
N LEU A 33 -18.80 15.57 16.24
CA LEU A 33 -20.16 15.01 16.17
C LEU A 33 -21.19 16.06 15.75
N SER A 34 -21.07 17.29 16.26
CA SER A 34 -21.95 18.40 15.87
C SER A 34 -21.79 18.74 14.38
N LEU A 35 -20.55 18.73 13.88
CA LEU A 35 -20.26 18.93 12.47
C LEU A 35 -20.88 17.80 11.64
N MET A 36 -20.66 16.54 12.02
CA MET A 36 -21.23 15.39 11.31
C MET A 36 -22.77 15.46 11.23
N LEU A 37 -23.45 15.84 12.32
CA LEU A 37 -24.91 15.99 12.35
C LEU A 37 -25.42 17.20 11.53
N SER A 38 -24.55 18.14 11.17
CA SER A 38 -24.91 19.30 10.35
C SER A 38 -24.79 19.06 8.84
N LEU A 39 -24.13 17.98 8.43
CA LEU A 39 -23.83 17.67 7.05
C LEU A 39 -24.97 16.85 6.41
N PRO A 40 -25.11 16.89 5.06
CA PRO A 40 -26.14 16.10 4.38
C PRO A 40 -25.78 14.60 4.37
N ASP A 41 -26.79 13.74 4.21
CA ASP A 41 -26.62 12.27 4.25
C ASP A 41 -25.66 11.72 3.20
N ASN A 42 -25.54 12.40 2.05
CA ASN A 42 -24.67 12.00 0.94
C ASN A 42 -23.22 12.51 1.07
N TRP A 43 -22.87 13.13 2.20
CA TRP A 43 -21.52 13.62 2.44
C TRP A 43 -20.51 12.48 2.63
N ASP A 44 -19.23 12.73 2.32
CA ASP A 44 -18.15 11.80 2.59
C ASP A 44 -17.73 11.86 4.08
N TYR A 45 -18.34 11.00 4.90
CA TYR A 45 -18.04 10.84 6.32
C TYR A 45 -16.77 10.02 6.61
N THR A 46 -15.96 9.69 5.60
CA THR A 46 -14.66 9.05 5.85
C THR A 46 -13.72 9.98 6.60
N THR A 47 -12.71 9.42 7.26
CA THR A 47 -11.66 10.21 7.93
C THR A 47 -10.98 11.18 6.98
N LYS A 48 -10.88 10.84 5.69
CA LYS A 48 -10.34 11.73 4.65
C LYS A 48 -11.32 12.87 4.34
N GLY A 49 -12.58 12.56 4.03
CA GLY A 49 -13.60 13.57 3.73
C GLY A 49 -13.77 14.59 4.85
N LEU A 50 -13.80 14.12 6.11
CA LEU A 50 -13.85 14.99 7.29
C LEU A 50 -12.59 15.84 7.48
N SER A 51 -11.40 15.31 7.12
CA SER A 51 -10.15 16.08 7.18
C SER A 51 -10.08 17.22 6.17
N CYS A 52 -10.81 17.15 5.06
CA CYS A 52 -10.85 18.22 4.07
C CYS A 52 -11.58 19.48 4.57
N ILE A 53 -12.50 19.33 5.53
CA ILE A 53 -13.31 20.43 6.08
C ILE A 53 -12.87 20.86 7.49
N CYS A 54 -11.99 20.10 8.13
CA CYS A 54 -11.45 20.40 9.45
C CYS A 54 -10.00 20.89 9.33
N LYS A 55 -9.57 21.77 10.23
CA LYS A 55 -8.14 22.09 10.39
C LYS A 55 -7.36 20.97 11.09
N ASP A 56 -8.07 20.04 11.72
CA ASP A 56 -7.51 18.86 12.36
C ASP A 56 -6.99 17.86 11.34
N GLY A 57 -5.79 17.33 11.58
CA GLY A 57 -5.21 16.27 10.75
C GLY A 57 -5.98 14.95 10.84
N ILE A 58 -5.75 14.07 9.85
CA ILE A 58 -6.41 12.75 9.73
C ILE A 58 -6.28 11.92 11.02
N ASP A 59 -5.11 11.92 11.66
CA ASP A 59 -4.89 11.17 12.90
C ASP A 59 -5.70 11.72 14.08
N SER A 60 -5.83 13.04 14.18
CA SER A 60 -6.65 13.73 15.18
C SER A 60 -8.13 13.36 15.03
N ILE A 61 -8.63 13.39 13.79
CA ILE A 61 -10.01 13.01 13.47
C ILE A 61 -10.23 11.52 13.75
N ASN A 62 -9.30 10.66 13.36
CA ASN A 62 -9.40 9.22 13.61
C ASN A 62 -9.39 8.88 15.10
N ALA A 63 -8.58 9.58 15.91
CA ALA A 63 -8.60 9.44 17.36
C ALA A 63 -9.96 9.87 17.94
N THR A 64 -10.50 10.98 17.44
CA THR A 64 -11.82 11.50 17.86
C THR A 64 -12.96 10.56 17.47
N ILE A 65 -12.90 9.95 16.28
CA ILE A 65 -13.89 8.95 15.84
C ILE A 65 -13.86 7.72 16.76
N LYS A 66 -12.68 7.24 17.16
CA LYS A 66 -12.57 6.13 18.13
C LYS A 66 -13.17 6.48 19.49
N GLU A 67 -13.00 7.72 19.93
CA GLU A 67 -13.64 8.22 21.15
C GLU A 67 -15.17 8.19 21.03
N LEU A 68 -15.72 8.62 19.89
CA LEU A 68 -17.15 8.56 19.58
C LEU A 68 -17.68 7.12 19.47
N GLU A 69 -16.89 6.19 18.93
CA GLU A 69 -17.20 4.76 18.90
C GLU A 69 -17.27 4.18 20.31
N THR A 70 -16.28 4.49 21.15
CA THR A 70 -16.20 4.01 22.53
C THR A 70 -17.35 4.53 23.40
N SER A 71 -17.77 5.77 23.15
CA SER A 71 -18.89 6.41 23.85
C SER A 71 -20.26 6.09 23.24
N GLY A 72 -20.32 5.28 22.18
CA GLY A 72 -21.57 4.78 21.58
C GLY A 72 -22.31 5.78 20.69
N TYR A 73 -21.69 6.90 20.31
CA TYR A 73 -22.28 7.89 19.40
C TYR A 73 -22.07 7.56 17.92
N LEU A 74 -21.13 6.67 17.61
CA LEU A 74 -20.79 6.29 16.24
C LEU A 74 -20.57 4.79 16.13
N ILE A 75 -21.10 4.17 15.07
CA ILE A 75 -20.80 2.80 14.68
C ILE A 75 -20.18 2.81 13.29
N ARG A 76 -19.08 2.06 13.14
CA ARG A 76 -18.36 1.92 11.87
C ARG A 76 -18.44 0.47 11.38
N ARG A 77 -19.13 0.24 10.27
CA ARG A 77 -19.25 -1.09 9.64
C ARG A 77 -18.42 -1.17 8.36
N ARG A 78 -17.65 -2.24 8.20
CA ARG A 78 -16.89 -2.51 6.97
C ARG A 78 -17.69 -3.47 6.10
N ILE A 79 -18.22 -2.98 4.99
CA ILE A 79 -18.96 -3.78 4.04
C ILE A 79 -17.98 -4.50 3.11
N ARG A 80 -18.22 -5.79 2.90
CA ARG A 80 -17.50 -6.62 1.93
C ARG A 80 -18.47 -7.04 0.82
N ASN A 81 -17.97 -7.08 -0.42
CA ASN A 81 -18.69 -7.68 -1.54
C ASN A 81 -18.76 -9.20 -1.40
N ASP A 82 -19.63 -9.83 -2.19
CA ASP A 82 -19.79 -11.30 -2.27
C ASP A 82 -18.48 -12.05 -2.61
N LYS A 83 -17.50 -11.34 -3.18
CA LYS A 83 -16.14 -11.84 -3.46
C LYS A 83 -15.15 -11.69 -2.29
N GLY A 84 -15.63 -11.29 -1.11
CA GLY A 84 -14.82 -11.08 0.10
C GLY A 84 -13.96 -9.80 0.10
N GLN A 85 -14.01 -8.99 -0.96
CA GLN A 85 -13.27 -7.72 -1.07
C GLN A 85 -13.96 -6.62 -0.25
N LEU A 86 -13.19 -5.77 0.44
CA LEU A 86 -13.70 -4.61 1.17
C LEU A 86 -14.14 -3.53 0.18
N THR A 87 -15.41 -3.12 0.27
CA THR A 87 -16.02 -2.18 -0.68
C THR A 87 -16.07 -0.79 -0.10
N THR A 88 -16.77 -0.65 1.02
CA THR A 88 -17.11 0.66 1.61
C THR A 88 -17.16 0.53 3.12
N THR A 89 -16.82 1.61 3.81
CA THR A 89 -17.07 1.75 5.24
C THR A 89 -18.34 2.55 5.43
N GLU A 90 -19.32 1.99 6.11
CA GLU A 90 -20.54 2.67 6.51
C GLU A 90 -20.37 3.26 7.92
N TYR A 91 -20.83 4.48 8.10
CA TYR A 91 -20.85 5.19 9.39
C TYR A 91 -22.30 5.41 9.79
N THR A 92 -22.65 4.98 10.99
CA THR A 92 -23.95 5.26 11.59
C THR A 92 -23.72 6.18 12.79
N ILE A 93 -24.26 7.38 12.73
CA ILE A 93 -24.08 8.44 13.73
C ILE A 93 -25.37 8.57 14.53
N PHE A 94 -25.26 8.69 15.85
CA PHE A 94 -26.40 8.80 16.76
C PHE A 94 -26.34 10.09 17.57
N GLU A 95 -27.50 10.70 17.80
CA GLU A 95 -27.60 11.86 18.70
C GLU A 95 -27.51 11.48 20.19
N LYS A 96 -27.81 10.22 20.51
CA LYS A 96 -27.74 9.65 21.85
C LYS A 96 -26.83 8.43 21.82
N PRO A 97 -26.04 8.21 22.89
CA PRO A 97 -25.15 7.07 22.95
C PRO A 97 -25.98 5.78 22.98
N GLN A 98 -25.66 4.85 22.07
CA GLN A 98 -26.22 3.51 22.10
C GLN A 98 -25.38 2.61 23.00
N LYS A 99 -26.05 1.72 23.74
CA LYS A 99 -25.36 0.64 24.45
C LYS A 99 -24.87 -0.34 23.39
N LEU A 100 -23.56 -0.56 23.33
CA LEU A 100 -22.96 -1.54 22.44
C LEU A 100 -23.32 -2.95 22.94
N ASP A 101 -24.46 -3.48 22.52
CA ASP A 101 -24.73 -4.90 22.61
C ASP A 101 -23.73 -5.62 21.69
N THR A 102 -22.89 -6.47 22.28
CA THR A 102 -21.66 -7.02 21.68
C THR A 102 -21.92 -8.05 20.56
N THR A 103 -23.10 -8.05 19.96
CA THR A 103 -23.53 -9.06 18.97
C THR A 103 -23.20 -8.71 17.52
N ASP A 104 -22.89 -7.44 17.20
CA ASP A 104 -22.62 -6.99 15.82
C ASP A 104 -21.22 -6.39 15.59
N VAL A 105 -20.23 -6.80 16.40
CA VAL A 105 -18.82 -6.51 16.11
C VAL A 105 -18.28 -7.63 15.21
N PRO A 106 -17.96 -7.40 13.92
CA PRO A 106 -17.22 -8.39 13.13
C PRO A 106 -15.87 -8.67 13.83
N PRO A 107 -15.38 -9.92 13.84
CA PRO A 107 -14.40 -10.38 14.80
C PRO A 107 -13.14 -9.51 14.75
N LYS A 108 -12.81 -8.92 15.90
CA LYS A 108 -11.47 -8.41 16.18
C LYS A 108 -10.56 -9.64 16.05
N ARG A 109 -9.75 -9.70 14.99
CA ARG A 109 -8.72 -10.74 14.87
C ARG A 109 -7.77 -10.55 16.04
N GLU A 110 -7.88 -11.42 17.04
CA GLU A 110 -6.83 -11.63 18.01
C GLU A 110 -5.61 -12.15 17.24
N ASN A 111 -4.45 -11.54 17.50
CA ASN A 111 -3.19 -12.07 17.01
C ASN A 111 -3.00 -13.47 17.62
N PRO A 112 -2.54 -14.48 16.87
CA PRO A 112 -2.25 -15.77 17.47
C PRO A 112 -1.19 -15.59 18.55
N ILE A 113 -1.53 -15.95 19.79
CA ILE A 113 -0.57 -16.20 20.85
C ILE A 113 0.17 -17.45 20.42
N LEU A 114 1.39 -17.29 19.90
CA LEU A 114 2.29 -18.42 19.75
C LEU A 114 2.83 -18.71 21.14
N ASP A 115 2.24 -19.72 21.79
CA ASP A 115 2.82 -20.34 22.98
C ASP A 115 4.25 -20.77 22.65
N ASN A 116 5.23 -20.12 23.27
CA ASN A 116 6.58 -20.64 23.36
C ASN A 116 6.53 -21.86 24.29
N PRO A 117 6.83 -23.09 23.82
CA PRO A 117 7.08 -24.17 24.75
C PRO A 117 8.42 -23.87 25.43
N MET A 118 8.38 -23.53 26.72
CA MET A 118 9.52 -23.75 27.60
C MET A 118 9.81 -25.25 27.61
N LEU A 119 10.90 -25.66 26.97
CA LEU A 119 11.52 -26.96 27.22
C LEU A 119 12.90 -26.71 27.83
N GLU A 120 13.06 -27.31 29.00
CA GLU A 120 14.16 -27.19 29.94
C GLU A 120 15.52 -27.45 29.29
N LYS A 121 16.54 -26.74 29.77
CA LYS A 121 17.96 -27.05 29.50
C LYS A 121 18.35 -28.30 30.29
N PRO A 122 18.97 -29.31 29.67
CA PRO A 122 19.85 -30.23 30.38
C PRO A 122 21.32 -29.80 30.22
N ILE A 123 22.07 -29.95 31.30
CA ILE A 123 23.46 -29.57 31.51
C ILE A 123 24.39 -30.71 31.06
N LEU A 124 25.58 -30.33 30.54
CA LEU A 124 26.86 -31.03 30.30
C LEU A 124 26.91 -32.56 30.13
N GLU A 125 27.63 -33.01 29.09
CA GLU A 125 28.93 -33.71 29.22
C GLU A 125 29.62 -33.85 27.85
N THR A 126 30.91 -33.49 27.77
CA THR A 126 31.81 -33.82 26.65
C THR A 126 32.56 -35.12 26.98
N PRO A 127 32.76 -36.03 26.01
CA PRO A 127 34.14 -36.42 25.69
C PRO A 127 34.43 -36.77 24.20
N ILE A 128 35.44 -36.10 23.64
CA ILE A 128 36.68 -36.59 22.96
C ILE A 128 36.64 -37.86 22.04
N VAL A 129 36.93 -37.61 20.74
CA VAL A 129 37.77 -38.34 19.72
C VAL A 129 37.37 -39.73 19.18
N GLU A 130 37.27 -39.85 17.84
CA GLU A 130 38.14 -40.67 16.96
C GLU A 130 37.84 -40.46 15.43
N LYS A 131 38.90 -40.40 14.60
CA LYS A 131 38.88 -40.42 13.11
C LYS A 131 38.98 -41.87 12.60
N PRO A 132 38.44 -42.21 11.41
CA PRO A 132 39.31 -42.62 10.27
C PRO A 132 38.75 -42.22 8.87
N LYS A 133 39.55 -41.63 7.95
CA LYS A 133 40.32 -42.19 6.80
C LYS A 133 39.52 -42.71 5.57
N GLN A 134 39.45 -41.84 4.55
CA GLN A 134 39.84 -41.95 3.12
C GLN A 134 39.67 -43.28 2.31
N GLY A 135 39.06 -43.17 1.13
CA GLY A 135 39.20 -44.09 -0.01
C GLY A 135 38.47 -43.60 -1.29
N GLU A 136 39.24 -43.29 -2.34
CA GLU A 136 38.89 -43.20 -3.78
C GLU A 136 39.99 -43.99 -4.55
N PRO A 137 39.93 -44.26 -5.89
CA PRO A 137 38.89 -44.11 -6.92
C PRO A 137 38.62 -45.44 -7.70
N ILE A 138 37.83 -45.53 -8.79
CA ILE A 138 38.29 -45.53 -10.20
C ILE A 138 37.08 -45.57 -11.18
N LEU A 139 37.04 -44.55 -12.06
CA LEU A 139 36.88 -44.55 -13.54
C LEU A 139 35.85 -45.45 -14.26
N GLY A 140 34.98 -44.80 -15.06
CA GLY A 140 34.30 -45.40 -16.22
C GLY A 140 33.31 -44.45 -16.93
N ASN A 141 33.78 -43.73 -17.95
CA ASN A 141 33.01 -43.11 -19.06
C ASN A 141 33.35 -43.89 -20.37
N PRO A 142 32.75 -43.66 -21.57
CA PRO A 142 31.60 -42.81 -21.97
C PRO A 142 30.60 -43.51 -22.96
N HIS A 143 29.46 -42.88 -23.31
CA HIS A 143 29.11 -42.43 -24.69
C HIS A 143 27.63 -42.03 -24.90
N GLN A 144 27.47 -40.79 -25.37
CA GLN A 144 26.54 -40.16 -26.33
C GLN A 144 25.28 -40.90 -26.84
N LEU A 145 24.15 -40.18 -26.96
CA LEU A 145 23.49 -39.89 -28.26
C LEU A 145 22.28 -38.91 -28.16
N SER A 146 22.29 -37.98 -29.11
CA SER A 146 21.24 -37.04 -29.61
C SER A 146 20.10 -37.84 -30.33
N THR A 147 18.86 -37.39 -30.61
CA THR A 147 18.44 -36.29 -31.52
C THR A 147 16.89 -36.23 -31.67
N ASN A 148 16.36 -35.05 -32.03
CA ASN A 148 15.23 -34.72 -32.98
C ASN A 148 13.72 -34.71 -32.62
N THR A 149 13.19 -33.47 -32.66
CA THR A 149 12.12 -32.88 -33.53
C THR A 149 10.95 -33.72 -34.09
N LEU A 150 9.73 -33.15 -34.01
CA LEU A 150 8.68 -33.25 -35.04
C LEU A 150 7.85 -31.96 -35.15
N ILE A 151 7.67 -31.50 -36.40
CA ILE A 151 6.71 -30.52 -36.92
C ILE A 151 5.78 -31.30 -37.87
N THR A 152 4.49 -30.93 -37.94
CA THR A 152 3.62 -31.28 -39.08
C THR A 152 2.73 -30.10 -39.49
N ASP A 153 2.97 -29.63 -40.71
CA ASP A 153 2.14 -28.82 -41.63
C ASP A 153 0.87 -29.60 -42.08
N LEU A 154 -0.18 -29.12 -42.78
CA LEU A 154 -0.65 -27.88 -43.42
C LEU A 154 -2.08 -28.20 -43.94
N LEU A 155 -2.92 -27.20 -44.27
CA LEU A 155 -3.68 -27.11 -45.54
C LEU A 155 -4.41 -25.76 -45.69
N ASN A 156 -4.30 -25.16 -46.88
CA ASN A 156 -4.81 -23.85 -47.35
C ASN A 156 -6.15 -23.96 -48.12
N LYS A 157 -6.93 -22.86 -48.25
CA LYS A 157 -7.08 -22.00 -49.49
C LYS A 157 -8.28 -21.01 -49.52
N GLU A 158 -7.98 -19.75 -49.95
CA GLU A 158 -8.64 -18.77 -50.89
C GLU A 158 -10.19 -18.70 -51.03
N GLY A 159 -10.97 -17.61 -51.28
CA GLY A 159 -10.89 -16.15 -51.63
C GLY A 159 -12.34 -15.73 -52.12
N LEU A 160 -12.96 -14.54 -51.94
CA LEU A 160 -12.90 -13.27 -52.74
C LEU A 160 -14.11 -12.30 -52.48
N SER A 161 -13.84 -10.97 -52.50
CA SER A 161 -14.62 -9.76 -52.96
C SER A 161 -15.94 -9.31 -52.22
N ILE A 162 -16.32 -8.02 -51.99
CA ILE A 162 -16.54 -6.82 -52.86
C ILE A 162 -16.66 -5.50 -52.00
N HIS A 163 -16.22 -4.33 -52.51
CA HIS A 163 -16.52 -2.92 -52.07
C HIS A 163 -17.56 -2.25 -53.03
N PRO A 164 -18.11 -0.99 -52.90
CA PRO A 164 -18.26 0.01 -51.81
C PRO A 164 -19.68 0.72 -51.77
N SER A 165 -19.98 1.59 -50.77
CA SER A 165 -20.92 2.76 -50.83
C SER A 165 -20.93 3.60 -49.52
N ASN A 166 -20.79 4.94 -49.62
CA ASN A 166 -20.76 6.00 -48.57
C ASN A 166 -22.21 6.49 -48.21
N PRO A 167 -22.54 7.50 -47.30
CA PRO A 167 -21.73 8.48 -46.54
C PRO A 167 -22.15 8.92 -45.08
N TYR A 168 -21.16 9.33 -44.26
CA TYR A 168 -21.14 10.40 -43.21
C TYR A 168 -21.85 10.25 -41.81
N PRO A 169 -21.45 11.01 -40.75
CA PRO A 169 -20.69 10.49 -39.59
C PRO A 169 -21.35 10.75 -38.20
N SER A 170 -20.73 10.22 -37.15
CA SER A 170 -20.59 10.79 -35.79
C SER A 170 -20.87 9.74 -34.72
N SER A 171 -19.80 9.15 -34.18
CA SER A 171 -19.81 8.64 -32.81
C SER A 171 -18.41 8.26 -32.35
N THR A 172 -17.91 9.10 -31.43
CA THR A 172 -17.20 8.68 -30.22
C THR A 172 -15.90 7.90 -30.43
N GLU A 173 -14.77 8.63 -30.38
CA GLU A 173 -13.47 7.98 -30.20
C GLU A 173 -13.48 7.11 -28.93
N PRO A 174 -13.06 5.83 -29.00
CA PRO A 174 -12.94 4.99 -27.82
C PRO A 174 -11.72 5.46 -27.02
N LYS A 175 -11.95 5.87 -25.76
CA LYS A 175 -10.89 6.15 -24.78
C LYS A 175 -9.94 4.95 -24.71
N LYS A 176 -8.70 5.14 -25.17
CA LYS A 176 -7.63 4.16 -25.13
C LYS A 176 -7.38 3.79 -23.66
N LYS A 177 -7.45 2.51 -23.31
CA LYS A 177 -7.10 2.03 -21.95
C LYS A 177 -5.60 2.31 -21.74
N MET A 178 -5.28 3.11 -20.73
CA MET A 178 -3.91 3.51 -20.40
C MET A 178 -3.17 2.31 -19.78
N GLY A 179 -2.50 1.51 -20.59
CA GLY A 179 -1.77 0.28 -20.18
C GLY A 179 -0.25 0.48 -20.06
N TYR A 180 0.49 -0.62 -20.13
CA TYR A 180 1.96 -0.61 -20.29
C TYR A 180 2.42 0.02 -21.61
N ASP A 181 1.49 0.30 -22.54
CA ASP A 181 1.69 0.98 -23.81
C ASP A 181 2.49 2.29 -23.70
N GLU A 182 2.38 3.00 -22.57
CA GLU A 182 3.13 4.25 -22.32
C GLU A 182 4.61 4.03 -21.97
N ILE A 183 4.95 2.84 -21.46
CA ILE A 183 6.33 2.47 -21.09
C ILE A 183 7.05 1.80 -22.29
N GLY A 184 6.30 1.47 -23.35
CA GLY A 184 6.84 0.78 -24.53
C GLY A 184 7.05 -0.73 -24.34
N CYS A 185 6.48 -1.31 -23.28
CA CYS A 185 6.46 -2.74 -23.04
C CYS A 185 5.10 -3.31 -23.47
N ASN A 186 5.04 -4.54 -23.97
CA ASN A 186 3.81 -5.20 -24.41
C ASN A 186 3.30 -6.27 -23.42
N SER A 187 4.09 -6.57 -22.38
CA SER A 187 3.76 -7.57 -21.38
C SER A 187 4.32 -7.22 -19.99
N ALA A 188 3.71 -7.77 -18.94
CA ALA A 188 4.22 -7.61 -17.57
C ALA A 188 5.62 -8.22 -17.37
N ASN A 189 5.97 -9.24 -18.18
CA ASN A 189 7.29 -9.86 -18.16
C ASN A 189 8.36 -8.90 -18.68
N GLU A 190 8.10 -8.18 -19.78
CA GLU A 190 9.01 -7.15 -20.29
C GLU A 190 9.22 -6.02 -19.28
N VAL A 191 8.15 -5.60 -18.58
CA VAL A 191 8.26 -4.61 -17.50
C VAL A 191 9.13 -5.15 -16.36
N LYS A 192 8.98 -6.42 -15.99
CA LYS A 192 9.81 -7.06 -14.97
C LYS A 192 11.28 -7.11 -15.38
N GLU A 193 11.58 -7.51 -16.61
CA GLU A 193 12.95 -7.51 -17.14
C GLU A 193 13.57 -6.11 -17.14
N LEU A 194 12.80 -5.09 -17.51
CA LEU A 194 13.23 -3.69 -17.46
C LEU A 194 13.57 -3.25 -16.04
N VAL A 195 12.70 -3.56 -15.07
CA VAL A 195 12.96 -3.25 -13.65
C VAL A 195 14.21 -3.96 -13.16
N LEU A 196 14.35 -5.27 -13.42
CA LEU A 196 15.51 -6.06 -13.01
C LEU A 196 16.83 -5.50 -13.57
N LYS A 197 16.80 -5.06 -14.84
CA LYS A 197 17.94 -4.42 -15.49
C LYS A 197 18.26 -3.07 -14.85
N ASN A 198 17.27 -2.20 -14.65
CA ASN A 198 17.48 -0.86 -14.11
C ASN A 198 18.06 -0.88 -12.70
N ILE A 199 17.61 -1.82 -11.86
CA ILE A 199 18.11 -1.97 -10.49
C ILE A 199 19.40 -2.79 -10.39
N GLU A 200 19.93 -3.28 -11.52
CA GLU A 200 21.13 -4.11 -11.55
C GLU A 200 20.99 -5.36 -10.66
N TYR A 201 19.81 -6.01 -10.72
CA TYR A 201 19.37 -7.04 -9.77
C TYR A 201 20.41 -8.15 -9.56
N GLU A 202 21.04 -8.63 -10.64
CA GLU A 202 22.04 -9.69 -10.59
C GLU A 202 23.25 -9.37 -9.70
N TYR A 203 23.58 -8.08 -9.55
CA TYR A 203 24.69 -7.63 -8.72
C TYR A 203 24.27 -7.42 -7.27
N ILE A 204 23.10 -6.79 -7.04
CA ILE A 204 22.66 -6.41 -5.70
C ILE A 204 21.94 -7.54 -4.93
N LYS A 205 21.53 -8.62 -5.60
CA LYS A 205 20.83 -9.75 -4.96
C LYS A 205 21.64 -10.44 -3.86
N HIS A 206 22.97 -10.32 -3.87
CA HIS A 206 23.85 -10.91 -2.87
C HIS A 206 24.04 -10.01 -1.64
N ASP A 207 23.85 -8.70 -1.80
CA ASP A 207 24.07 -7.70 -0.75
C ASP A 207 22.83 -7.45 0.12
N HIS A 208 21.67 -7.94 -0.34
CA HIS A 208 20.37 -7.74 0.28
C HIS A 208 19.63 -9.06 0.50
N ASN A 209 18.62 -9.03 1.37
CA ASN A 209 17.73 -10.17 1.51
C ASN A 209 16.94 -10.38 0.20
N CYS A 210 17.17 -11.51 -0.47
CA CYS A 210 16.56 -11.82 -1.76
C CYS A 210 15.03 -11.73 -1.75
N ASP A 211 14.37 -12.18 -0.69
CA ASP A 211 12.91 -12.18 -0.61
C ASP A 211 12.38 -10.74 -0.53
N GLN A 212 13.02 -9.88 0.25
CA GLN A 212 12.66 -8.46 0.34
C GLN A 212 12.95 -7.70 -0.96
N LEU A 213 14.06 -8.01 -1.62
CA LEU A 213 14.39 -7.43 -2.92
C LEU A 213 13.37 -7.83 -3.99
N ASN A 214 12.97 -9.11 -4.00
CA ASN A 214 11.90 -9.60 -4.87
C ASN A 214 10.56 -8.91 -4.59
N GLU A 215 10.21 -8.68 -3.33
CA GLU A 215 9.00 -7.93 -2.96
C GLU A 215 9.02 -6.50 -3.52
N ILE A 216 10.16 -5.82 -3.46
CA ILE A 216 10.32 -4.48 -4.05
C ILE A 216 10.17 -4.52 -5.57
N VAL A 217 10.78 -5.49 -6.25
CA VAL A 217 10.65 -5.68 -7.70
C VAL A 217 9.19 -5.90 -8.08
N ASP A 218 8.51 -6.82 -7.41
CA ASP A 218 7.12 -7.14 -7.71
C ASP A 218 6.20 -5.94 -7.45
N LEU A 219 6.48 -5.13 -6.41
CA LEU A 219 5.75 -3.88 -6.16
C LEU A 219 5.97 -2.84 -7.25
N MET A 220 7.21 -2.69 -7.74
CA MET A 220 7.51 -1.79 -8.86
C MET A 220 6.78 -2.25 -10.13
N VAL A 221 6.82 -3.54 -10.45
CA VAL A 221 6.12 -4.11 -11.61
C VAL A 221 4.61 -3.95 -11.48
N GLU A 222 4.03 -4.23 -10.30
CA GLU A 222 2.60 -4.03 -10.00
C GLU A 222 2.18 -2.57 -10.27
N THR A 223 3.02 -1.62 -9.87
CA THR A 223 2.74 -0.19 -10.03
C THR A 223 2.90 0.27 -11.48
N LEU A 224 3.96 -0.18 -12.16
CA LEU A 224 4.21 0.16 -13.57
C LEU A 224 3.15 -0.42 -14.52
N CYS A 225 2.62 -1.60 -14.20
CA CYS A 225 1.53 -2.24 -14.93
C CYS A 225 0.14 -1.66 -14.58
N SER A 226 0.05 -0.68 -13.69
CA SER A 226 -1.24 -0.11 -13.31
C SER A 226 -1.93 0.58 -14.49
N THR A 227 -3.21 0.29 -14.66
CA THR A 227 -4.08 0.91 -15.68
C THR A 227 -4.88 2.09 -15.16
N LYS A 228 -4.61 2.52 -13.92
CA LYS A 228 -5.26 3.67 -13.31
C LYS A 228 -4.69 4.96 -13.89
N ASP A 229 -5.53 5.97 -14.05
CA ASP A 229 -5.10 7.31 -14.49
C ASP A 229 -4.31 8.06 -13.40
N VAL A 230 -4.59 7.73 -12.13
CA VAL A 230 -3.94 8.31 -10.95
C VAL A 230 -3.49 7.24 -9.96
N ILE A 231 -2.37 7.49 -9.29
CA ILE A 231 -1.79 6.62 -8.27
C ILE A 231 -1.56 7.44 -7.00
N ASN A 232 -2.08 6.93 -5.88
CA ASN A 232 -1.93 7.55 -4.57
C ASN A 232 -0.55 7.21 -3.98
N VAL A 233 0.28 8.23 -3.74
CA VAL A 233 1.60 8.10 -3.11
C VAL A 233 1.67 9.05 -1.92
N SER A 234 2.01 8.52 -0.73
CA SER A 234 2.09 9.31 0.52
C SER A 234 0.84 10.10 0.91
N GLY A 235 -0.32 9.78 0.35
CA GLY A 235 -1.59 10.46 0.65
C GLY A 235 -2.10 11.32 -0.50
N ASP A 236 -1.23 11.74 -1.41
CA ASP A 236 -1.58 12.58 -2.56
C ASP A 236 -1.80 11.74 -3.83
N ASP A 237 -2.69 12.20 -4.70
CA ASP A 237 -2.96 11.56 -5.99
C ASP A 237 -2.11 12.20 -7.08
N TYR A 238 -1.24 11.38 -7.68
CA TYR A 238 -0.37 11.79 -8.78
C TYR A 238 -0.86 11.17 -10.09
N PRO A 239 -0.69 11.86 -11.24
CA PRO A 239 -0.86 11.24 -12.55
C PRO A 239 -0.03 9.96 -12.65
N ALA A 240 -0.62 8.86 -13.11
CA ALA A 240 0.06 7.57 -13.15
C ALA A 240 1.34 7.61 -13.99
N GLN A 241 1.33 8.37 -15.09
CA GLN A 241 2.51 8.59 -15.92
C GLN A 241 3.71 9.15 -15.13
N LEU A 242 3.48 10.15 -14.28
CA LEU A 242 4.54 10.74 -13.45
C LEU A 242 5.13 9.73 -12.46
N VAL A 243 4.28 8.90 -11.85
CA VAL A 243 4.72 7.85 -10.93
C VAL A 243 5.53 6.79 -11.68
N LYS A 244 5.07 6.39 -12.88
CA LYS A 244 5.78 5.43 -13.74
C LYS A 244 7.16 5.96 -14.15
N GLU A 245 7.24 7.20 -14.64
CA GLU A 245 8.50 7.85 -15.01
C GLU A 245 9.50 7.90 -13.86
N LYS A 246 9.03 8.20 -12.64
CA LYS A 246 9.89 8.19 -11.44
C LYS A 246 10.36 6.80 -11.05
N LEU A 247 9.48 5.80 -11.08
CA LEU A 247 9.86 4.42 -10.76
C LEU A 247 10.86 3.84 -11.78
N LEU A 248 10.76 4.22 -13.05
CA LEU A 248 11.71 3.80 -14.08
C LEU A 248 13.12 4.38 -13.90
N ARG A 249 13.28 5.47 -13.14
CA ARG A 249 14.59 6.06 -12.79
C ARG A 249 15.30 5.36 -11.64
N ILE A 250 14.64 4.41 -10.97
CA ILE A 250 15.22 3.69 -9.84
C ILE A 250 16.34 2.78 -10.34
N ASN A 251 17.44 2.75 -9.58
CA ASN A 251 18.63 1.94 -9.83
C ASN A 251 19.12 1.31 -8.52
N SER A 252 20.22 0.56 -8.57
CA SER A 252 20.84 -0.11 -7.42
C SER A 252 21.05 0.81 -6.21
N LEU A 253 21.53 2.04 -6.42
CA LEU A 253 21.76 3.02 -5.34
C LEU A 253 20.46 3.40 -4.61
N HIS A 254 19.37 3.58 -5.36
CA HIS A 254 18.06 3.87 -4.78
C HIS A 254 17.52 2.70 -3.96
N ILE A 255 17.77 1.46 -4.39
CA ILE A 255 17.38 0.27 -3.65
C ILE A 255 18.14 0.19 -2.33
N GLY A 256 19.46 0.43 -2.34
CA GLY A 256 20.27 0.51 -1.13
C GLY A 256 19.74 1.57 -0.15
N TYR A 257 19.39 2.75 -0.65
CA TYR A 257 18.74 3.81 0.15
C TYR A 257 17.42 3.35 0.78
N VAL A 258 16.55 2.65 0.03
CA VAL A 258 15.28 2.13 0.55
C VAL A 258 15.51 1.14 1.68
N PHE A 259 16.49 0.23 1.55
CA PHE A 259 16.86 -0.70 2.62
C PHE A 259 17.40 0.01 3.86
N GLU A 260 18.23 1.04 3.69
CA GLU A 260 18.69 1.89 4.79
C GLU A 260 17.52 2.58 5.51
N CYS A 261 16.55 3.13 4.77
CA CYS A 261 15.34 3.69 5.36
C CYS A 261 14.55 2.67 6.17
N LEU A 262 14.39 1.44 5.66
CA LEU A 262 13.71 0.36 6.39
C LEU A 262 14.46 0.00 7.69
N LYS A 263 15.79 -0.15 7.61
CA LYS A 263 16.64 -0.53 8.75
C LYS A 263 16.62 0.53 9.86
N LYS A 264 16.59 1.81 9.50
CA LYS A 264 16.53 2.93 10.46
C LYS A 264 15.12 3.22 10.99
N THR A 265 14.09 2.61 10.41
CA THR A 265 12.71 2.83 10.87
C THR A 265 12.48 2.12 12.20
N THR A 266 12.26 2.89 13.26
CA THR A 266 11.97 2.36 14.62
C THR A 266 10.48 2.26 14.91
N THR A 267 9.64 2.89 14.09
CA THR A 267 8.18 2.89 14.25
C THR A 267 7.53 1.74 13.50
N TYR A 268 6.46 1.18 14.06
CA TYR A 268 5.70 0.12 13.38
C TYR A 268 5.04 0.61 12.07
N ILE A 269 5.39 -0.04 10.97
CA ILE A 269 4.83 0.25 9.64
C ILE A 269 3.50 -0.51 9.46
N ARG A 270 2.37 0.20 9.53
CA ARG A 270 1.03 -0.40 9.39
C ARG A 270 0.70 -0.93 7.99
N ASN A 271 1.30 -0.34 6.96
CA ASN A 271 1.11 -0.73 5.57
C ASN A 271 2.44 -0.67 4.83
N ILE A 272 3.12 -1.82 4.76
CA ILE A 272 4.47 -1.92 4.19
C ILE A 272 4.50 -1.55 2.71
N LYS A 273 3.53 -2.02 1.91
CA LYS A 273 3.46 -1.70 0.47
C LYS A 273 3.39 -0.18 0.21
N ARG A 274 2.53 0.54 0.93
CA ARG A 274 2.40 2.00 0.78
C ARG A 274 3.67 2.74 1.21
N TYR A 275 4.31 2.27 2.27
CA TYR A 275 5.58 2.83 2.74
C TYR A 275 6.69 2.62 1.71
N LEU A 276 6.85 1.40 1.19
CA LEU A 276 7.85 1.08 0.18
C LEU A 276 7.61 1.90 -1.10
N LEU A 277 6.37 1.95 -1.60
CA LEU A 277 6.04 2.74 -2.79
C LEU A 277 6.37 4.23 -2.60
N ALA A 278 6.02 4.80 -1.44
CA ALA A 278 6.37 6.17 -1.09
C ALA A 278 7.88 6.40 -1.06
N THR A 279 8.63 5.46 -0.49
CA THR A 279 10.10 5.56 -0.38
C THR A 279 10.74 5.46 -1.78
N LEU A 280 10.31 4.49 -2.59
CA LEU A 280 10.77 4.28 -3.97
C LEU A 280 10.48 5.50 -4.85
N PHE A 281 9.27 6.06 -4.78
CA PHE A 281 8.88 7.24 -5.55
C PHE A 281 9.69 8.49 -5.22
N ASN A 282 10.08 8.64 -3.95
CA ASN A 282 10.85 9.79 -3.48
C ASN A 282 12.37 9.59 -3.60
N ALA A 283 12.86 8.35 -3.64
CA ALA A 283 14.28 8.04 -3.63
C ALA A 283 15.10 8.84 -4.67
N PRO A 284 14.70 8.93 -5.97
CA PRO A 284 15.45 9.72 -6.95
C PRO A 284 15.49 11.22 -6.70
N SER A 285 14.62 11.75 -5.83
CA SER A 285 14.55 13.17 -5.49
C SER A 285 15.24 13.50 -4.16
N THR A 286 15.42 12.52 -3.27
CA THR A 286 15.86 12.78 -1.89
C THR A 286 17.18 12.12 -1.51
N ILE A 287 17.65 11.14 -2.28
CA ILE A 287 18.84 10.33 -1.93
C ILE A 287 20.11 11.19 -1.74
N ASP A 288 20.36 12.16 -2.61
CA ASP A 288 21.56 13.02 -2.53
C ASP A 288 21.57 13.90 -1.28
N ASN A 289 20.42 14.50 -0.99
CA ASN A 289 20.24 15.33 0.21
C ASN A 289 20.37 14.49 1.48
N TYR A 290 19.84 13.27 1.48
CA TYR A 290 19.95 12.34 2.60
C TYR A 290 21.41 11.98 2.90
N TYR A 291 22.19 11.53 1.91
CA TYR A 291 23.59 11.18 2.14
C TYR A 291 24.44 12.40 2.46
N SER A 292 24.18 13.55 1.83
CA SER A 292 24.87 14.81 2.17
C SER A 292 24.64 15.22 3.62
N ALA A 293 23.41 15.08 4.11
CA ALA A 293 23.08 15.37 5.51
C ALA A 293 23.72 14.36 6.47
N LEU A 294 23.73 13.07 6.11
CA LEU A 294 24.33 12.01 6.91
C LEU A 294 25.84 12.22 7.07
N VAL A 295 26.54 12.51 5.96
CA VAL A 295 27.97 12.85 6.00
C VAL A 295 28.21 14.06 6.90
N LYS A 296 27.45 15.15 6.73
CA LYS A 296 27.61 16.34 7.60
C LYS A 296 27.39 16.02 9.08
N HIS A 297 26.40 15.21 9.40
CA HIS A 297 26.15 14.77 10.77
C HIS A 297 27.33 13.97 11.33
N ASP A 298 27.89 13.03 10.57
CA ASP A 298 28.98 12.18 11.03
C ASP A 298 30.31 12.95 11.18
N PHE A 299 30.53 14.00 10.37
CA PHE A 299 31.75 14.83 10.43
C PHE A 299 31.66 16.00 11.42
N TYR A 300 30.47 16.57 11.65
CA TYR A 300 30.29 17.83 12.40
C TYR A 300 29.21 17.78 13.50
N GLY A 301 28.50 16.66 13.66
CA GLY A 301 27.39 16.52 14.60
C GLY A 301 27.76 15.94 15.97
N ALA A 302 29.05 15.70 16.21
CA ALA A 302 29.56 15.25 17.50
C ALA A 302 30.18 16.42 18.28
N ASP A 303 29.33 17.38 18.70
CA ASP A 303 29.64 18.40 19.71
C ASP A 303 28.54 18.42 20.78
#